data_AF-A0A1H5FHC0-F1
#
_entry.id   AF-A0A1H5FHC0-F1
#
_cell.length_a   1.000
_cell.length_b   1.000
_cell.length_c   1.000
_cell.angle_alpha   90.00
_cell.angle_beta   90.00
_cell.angle_gamma   90.00
#
_symmetry.space_group_name_H-M   'P 1'
#
loop_
_entity.id
_entity.type
_entity.pdbx_description
1 polymer ?
#
loop_
_entity_poly.entity_id
_entity_poly.type
_entity_poly.pdbx_seq_one_letter_code
_entity_poly.pdbx_strand_id
1 'polypeptide(L)'
;MTFNAASQTGFTPTGQLHFGVNLLGPAAQLGFDELRTLAQTAERGLFSLLTLDERYWLREDPGAVSATDPSGSNDVATLLAALAAVTENIGLVAAAAPDYDDPADLTRRIAALDSISARRAAWHILADGAIYGDAALESDNEGIASADGRRSLIESTRRDWEALAKEDPKGPVETLGAFECDGQLYSVGLGALRQCESSRGPVIIHDAESAQDVASADFADVIISVAASLEEALTFRRDVVARSLQAGRGADAVKIIQTATFVLAPTADEAVGRADWMREQLPDSVWDARTFIGSYAGVAETLLDFARSGAVDGFTVMPWLFANELADIVNHLVPELQARGAYPADYAASTLRENLGLSGRGPGIKGGATHTLPVIEVGDLDDVRLDLDLRMEVIVQKMQG
;
A
#
# COMPACT_ATOMS: atom_id res chain seq x y z
N MET A 1 -30.56 -1.58 -23.01
CA MET A 1 -31.20 -1.42 -21.69
C MET A 1 -30.42 -0.35 -20.95
N THR A 2 -31.09 0.72 -20.54
CA THR A 2 -30.50 1.96 -20.05
C THR A 2 -29.91 1.76 -18.65
N PHE A 3 -28.59 1.96 -18.51
CA PHE A 3 -27.88 2.00 -17.24
C PHE A 3 -28.42 3.13 -16.35
N ASN A 4 -29.20 2.81 -15.34
CA ASN A 4 -29.66 3.78 -14.33
C ASN A 4 -29.71 3.15 -12.92
N ALA A 5 -28.67 2.38 -12.57
CA ALA A 5 -28.48 1.86 -11.21
C ALA A 5 -27.67 2.81 -10.31
N ALA A 6 -26.91 3.75 -10.91
CA ALA A 6 -26.06 4.70 -10.17
C ALA A 6 -26.87 5.69 -9.29
N SER A 7 -28.14 5.94 -9.61
CA SER A 7 -28.93 6.94 -8.88
C SER A 7 -29.49 6.47 -7.53
N GLN A 8 -29.41 5.17 -7.20
CA GLN A 8 -30.01 4.64 -5.96
C GLN A 8 -29.03 4.53 -4.79
N THR A 9 -27.72 4.49 -5.04
CA THR A 9 -26.70 4.29 -4.00
C THR A 9 -25.85 5.54 -3.72
N GLY A 10 -25.96 6.59 -4.54
CA GLY A 10 -25.16 7.81 -4.41
C GLY A 10 -23.70 7.67 -4.87
N PHE A 11 -23.26 6.48 -5.26
CA PHE A 11 -21.94 6.22 -5.86
C PHE A 11 -21.92 6.69 -7.31
N THR A 12 -20.84 7.37 -7.71
CA THR A 12 -20.66 7.82 -9.10
C THR A 12 -19.33 7.29 -9.64
N PRO A 13 -19.36 6.42 -10.68
CA PRO A 13 -18.14 5.97 -11.34
C PRO A 13 -17.32 7.16 -11.84
N THR A 14 -16.01 7.14 -11.59
CA THR A 14 -15.08 8.15 -12.12
C THR A 14 -14.90 8.01 -13.63
N GLY A 15 -15.16 6.81 -14.18
CA GLY A 15 -14.85 6.47 -15.56
C GLY A 15 -13.36 6.20 -15.81
N GLN A 16 -12.53 6.24 -14.76
CA GLN A 16 -11.08 6.05 -14.84
C GLN A 16 -10.63 4.92 -13.92
N LEU A 17 -9.66 4.15 -14.38
CA LEU A 17 -9.05 3.05 -13.64
C LEU A 17 -7.72 3.47 -12.99
N HIS A 18 -7.41 2.83 -11.89
CA HIS A 18 -6.09 2.80 -11.28
C HIS A 18 -5.38 1.48 -11.63
N PHE A 19 -4.07 1.53 -11.83
CA PHE A 19 -3.25 0.32 -11.80
C PHE A 19 -2.37 0.28 -10.56
N GLY A 20 -2.17 -0.91 -10.02
CA GLY A 20 -1.17 -1.19 -8.99
C GLY A 20 -0.24 -2.31 -9.43
N VAL A 21 0.98 -2.32 -8.92
CA VAL A 21 1.88 -3.47 -9.02
C VAL A 21 1.88 -4.19 -7.68
N ASN A 22 1.70 -5.49 -7.69
CA ASN A 22 1.85 -6.33 -6.50
C ASN A 22 3.04 -7.27 -6.69
N LEU A 23 4.00 -7.23 -5.79
CA LEU A 23 5.13 -8.15 -5.76
C LEU A 23 4.94 -9.08 -4.57
N LEU A 24 4.38 -10.26 -4.84
CA LEU A 24 4.26 -11.32 -3.84
C LEU A 24 5.59 -12.06 -3.70
N GLY A 25 5.94 -12.42 -2.47
CA GLY A 25 7.11 -13.23 -2.17
C GLY A 25 8.33 -12.42 -1.73
N PRO A 26 9.44 -13.11 -1.40
CA PRO A 26 10.67 -12.50 -0.90
C PRO A 26 11.10 -11.29 -1.72
N ALA A 27 11.12 -10.11 -1.11
CA ALA A 27 11.88 -8.99 -1.65
C ALA A 27 13.39 -9.30 -1.77
N ALA A 28 13.85 -10.45 -1.23
CA ALA A 28 15.20 -11.02 -1.41
C ALA A 28 15.57 -11.31 -2.86
N GLN A 29 14.58 -11.65 -3.71
CA GLN A 29 14.85 -12.14 -5.05
C GLN A 29 15.17 -11.02 -6.05
N LEU A 30 14.86 -9.76 -5.71
CA LEU A 30 15.12 -8.61 -6.56
C LEU A 30 16.19 -7.72 -5.94
N GLY A 31 17.18 -7.35 -6.75
CA GLY A 31 18.12 -6.29 -6.38
C GLY A 31 17.41 -4.94 -6.28
N PHE A 32 17.95 -4.01 -5.49
CA PHE A 32 17.38 -2.65 -5.38
C PHE A 32 17.28 -1.95 -6.74
N ASP A 33 18.24 -2.15 -7.64
CA ASP A 33 18.20 -1.58 -9.00
C ASP A 33 17.02 -2.12 -9.84
N GLU A 34 16.64 -3.38 -9.64
CA GLU A 34 15.48 -4.00 -10.30
C GLU A 34 14.18 -3.43 -9.72
N LEU A 35 14.08 -3.34 -8.39
CA LEU A 35 12.95 -2.71 -7.70
C LEU A 35 12.79 -1.24 -8.10
N ARG A 36 13.89 -0.47 -8.18
CA ARG A 36 13.88 0.92 -8.66
C ARG A 36 13.37 0.99 -10.11
N THR A 37 13.88 0.13 -10.99
CA THR A 37 13.48 0.10 -12.40
C THR A 37 11.99 -0.21 -12.54
N LEU A 38 11.49 -1.15 -11.75
CA LEU A 38 10.08 -1.53 -11.69
C LEU A 38 9.22 -0.37 -11.18
N ALA A 39 9.59 0.24 -10.05
CA ALA A 39 8.88 1.37 -9.46
C ALA A 39 8.80 2.57 -10.41
N GLN A 40 9.91 2.94 -11.04
CA GLN A 40 9.97 4.05 -12.00
C GLN A 40 9.22 3.72 -13.31
N THR A 41 9.18 2.46 -13.71
CA THR A 41 8.38 2.03 -14.86
C THR A 41 6.89 2.11 -14.57
N ALA A 42 6.46 1.64 -13.39
CA ALA A 42 5.09 1.76 -12.94
C ALA A 42 4.67 3.23 -12.80
N GLU A 43 5.53 4.08 -12.21
CA GLU A 43 5.29 5.52 -12.06
C GLU A 43 5.19 6.25 -13.41
N ARG A 44 6.03 5.89 -14.39
CA ARG A 44 5.90 6.39 -15.77
C ARG A 44 4.54 6.03 -16.39
N GLY A 45 3.98 4.88 -16.02
CA GLY A 45 2.64 4.45 -16.41
C GLY A 45 1.52 4.99 -15.53
N LEU A 46 1.79 5.94 -14.63
CA LEU A 46 0.83 6.53 -13.69
C LEU A 46 0.16 5.52 -12.75
N PHE A 47 0.85 4.41 -12.44
CA PHE A 47 0.35 3.44 -11.47
C PHE A 47 0.17 4.11 -10.11
N SER A 48 -0.94 3.79 -9.44
CA SER A 48 -1.27 4.38 -8.14
C SER A 48 -0.59 3.68 -6.97
N LEU A 49 -0.26 2.38 -7.11
CA LEU A 49 0.24 1.56 -6.02
C LEU A 49 1.44 0.71 -6.47
N LEU A 50 2.43 0.59 -5.60
CA LEU A 50 3.44 -0.45 -5.61
C LEU A 50 3.42 -1.16 -4.26
N THR A 51 3.00 -2.42 -4.26
CA THR A 51 2.92 -3.26 -3.08
C THR A 51 4.08 -4.22 -3.01
N LEU A 52 4.77 -4.19 -1.87
CA LEU A 52 5.76 -5.19 -1.47
C LEU A 52 5.17 -6.00 -0.33
N ASP A 53 5.18 -7.32 -0.49
CA ASP A 53 4.63 -8.27 0.46
C ASP A 53 5.70 -8.72 1.48
N GLU A 54 5.41 -8.54 2.77
CA GLU A 54 6.24 -8.94 3.89
C GLU A 54 5.70 -10.22 4.53
N ARG A 55 6.46 -11.31 4.38
CA ARG A 55 6.10 -12.62 4.93
C ARG A 55 7.30 -13.29 5.59
N TYR A 56 7.06 -14.03 6.66
CA TYR A 56 8.11 -14.68 7.47
C TYR A 56 7.82 -16.18 7.63
N TRP A 57 8.32 -17.02 6.71
CA TRP A 57 8.33 -18.49 6.86
C TRP A 57 9.65 -19.11 6.39
N LEU A 58 9.91 -20.37 6.74
CA LEU A 58 11.14 -21.07 6.39
C LEU A 58 10.91 -22.06 5.24
N ARG A 59 11.94 -22.27 4.42
CA ARG A 59 11.99 -23.21 3.28
C ARG A 59 11.56 -24.66 3.59
N GLU A 60 11.57 -25.05 4.86
CA GLU A 60 11.27 -26.41 5.32
C GLU A 60 9.82 -26.58 5.81
N ASP A 61 9.00 -25.53 5.78
CA ASP A 61 7.58 -25.62 6.14
C ASP A 61 6.77 -26.40 5.08
N PRO A 62 5.88 -27.31 5.49
CA PRO A 62 4.98 -28.02 4.58
C PRO A 62 4.09 -27.03 3.83
N GLY A 63 4.36 -26.82 2.54
CA GLY A 63 3.65 -25.84 1.70
C GLY A 63 4.53 -24.75 1.09
N ALA A 64 5.81 -24.67 1.48
CA ALA A 64 6.78 -23.80 0.82
C ALA A 64 6.96 -24.18 -0.66
N VAL A 65 6.43 -23.35 -1.56
CA VAL A 65 6.81 -23.38 -2.97
C VAL A 65 8.13 -22.63 -3.08
N SER A 66 9.14 -23.19 -3.73
CA SER A 66 10.47 -22.57 -3.87
C SER A 66 10.45 -21.13 -4.43
N ALA A 67 9.34 -20.72 -5.07
CA ALA A 67 9.14 -19.39 -5.62
C ALA A 67 8.76 -18.32 -4.57
N THR A 68 8.27 -18.70 -3.39
CA THR A 68 7.75 -17.78 -2.37
C THR A 68 8.51 -17.83 -1.03
N ASP A 69 9.68 -18.48 -0.95
CA ASP A 69 10.50 -18.61 0.26
C ASP A 69 11.09 -17.25 0.72
N PRO A 70 10.67 -16.69 1.87
CA PRO A 70 11.13 -15.38 2.32
C PRO A 70 12.54 -15.43 2.94
N SER A 71 13.19 -16.59 3.04
CA SER A 71 14.54 -16.69 3.58
C SER A 71 15.53 -15.75 2.87
N GLY A 72 16.10 -14.81 3.64
CA GLY A 72 17.04 -13.80 3.13
C GLY A 72 16.38 -12.53 2.57
N SER A 73 15.07 -12.36 2.74
CA SER A 73 14.35 -11.13 2.30
C SER A 73 14.83 -9.90 3.03
N ASN A 74 14.95 -8.83 2.25
CA ASN A 74 15.14 -7.50 2.79
C ASN A 74 13.86 -7.06 3.54
N ASP A 75 14.04 -6.29 4.60
CA ASP A 75 12.97 -5.59 5.30
C ASP A 75 12.17 -4.71 4.32
N VAL A 76 10.85 -4.94 4.25
CA VAL A 76 10.00 -4.31 3.23
C VAL A 76 9.89 -2.80 3.43
N ALA A 77 9.71 -2.31 4.66
CA ALA A 77 9.63 -0.87 4.89
C ALA A 77 10.95 -0.14 4.56
N THR A 78 12.10 -0.79 4.78
CA THR A 78 13.41 -0.25 4.40
C THR A 78 13.50 -0.09 2.88
N LEU A 79 13.07 -1.11 2.12
CA LEU A 79 13.00 -1.03 0.66
C LEU A 79 12.04 0.06 0.19
N LEU A 80 10.83 0.13 0.77
CA LEU A 80 9.85 1.16 0.44
C LEU A 80 10.37 2.57 0.77
N ALA A 81 11.07 2.75 1.89
CA ALA A 81 11.70 4.03 2.24
C ALA A 81 12.80 4.42 1.25
N ALA A 82 13.59 3.46 0.77
CA ALA A 82 14.56 3.70 -0.30
C ALA A 82 13.88 4.04 -1.64
N LEU A 83 12.78 3.38 -1.98
CA LEU A 83 11.97 3.67 -3.16
C LEU A 83 11.30 5.05 -3.08
N ALA A 84 10.96 5.52 -1.88
CA ALA A 84 10.42 6.86 -1.66
C ALA A 84 11.36 7.97 -2.13
N ALA A 85 12.68 7.76 -2.04
CA ALA A 85 13.68 8.73 -2.48
C ALA A 85 13.89 8.77 -4.01
N VAL A 86 13.39 7.78 -4.74
CA VAL A 86 13.60 7.63 -6.21
C VAL A 86 12.29 7.61 -7.01
N THR A 87 11.18 7.94 -6.34
CA THR A 87 9.83 8.08 -6.90
C THR A 87 9.14 9.32 -6.33
N GLU A 88 8.17 9.88 -7.06
CA GLU A 88 7.54 11.16 -6.71
C GLU A 88 6.06 11.06 -6.31
N ASN A 89 5.28 10.19 -6.96
CA ASN A 89 3.82 10.18 -6.88
C ASN A 89 3.21 8.79 -6.63
N ILE A 90 3.87 7.70 -7.05
CA ILE A 90 3.36 6.34 -6.85
C ILE A 90 3.21 6.02 -5.35
N GLY A 91 2.11 5.36 -4.98
CA GLY A 91 1.88 4.88 -3.62
C GLY A 91 2.82 3.74 -3.25
N LEU A 92 3.28 3.74 -2.00
CA LEU A 92 4.20 2.74 -1.46
C LEU A 92 3.47 1.92 -0.39
N VAL A 93 3.16 0.68 -0.74
CA VAL A 93 2.30 -0.18 0.08
C VAL A 93 3.15 -1.26 0.74
N ALA A 94 3.16 -1.26 2.07
CA ALA A 94 3.64 -2.40 2.85
C ALA A 94 2.46 -3.35 3.06
N ALA A 95 2.52 -4.53 2.45
CA ALA A 95 1.63 -5.62 2.78
C ALA A 95 2.24 -6.41 3.94
N ALA A 96 1.62 -6.31 5.11
CA ALA A 96 2.14 -6.91 6.35
C ALA A 96 0.98 -7.44 7.19
N ALA A 97 1.16 -8.64 7.72
CA ALA A 97 0.20 -9.27 8.61
C ALA A 97 0.43 -8.77 10.06
N PRO A 98 -0.63 -8.50 10.84
CA PRO A 98 -0.53 -7.93 12.17
C PRO A 98 -0.08 -8.92 13.26
N ASP A 99 0.08 -10.20 12.92
CA ASP A 99 0.43 -11.31 13.82
C ASP A 99 1.94 -11.57 13.91
N TYR A 100 2.75 -11.07 12.97
CA TYR A 100 4.21 -11.18 13.03
C TYR A 100 4.89 -10.06 13.82
N ASP A 101 4.30 -8.86 13.80
CA ASP A 101 4.88 -7.65 14.38
C ASP A 101 4.15 -7.23 15.66
N ASP A 102 4.86 -6.52 16.53
CA ASP A 102 4.18 -5.77 17.59
C ASP A 102 3.28 -4.69 16.95
N PRO A 103 1.97 -4.64 17.26
CA PRO A 103 1.05 -3.71 16.61
C PRO A 103 1.43 -2.23 16.74
N ALA A 104 2.09 -1.84 17.84
CA ALA A 104 2.52 -0.47 18.05
C ALA A 104 3.77 -0.14 17.23
N ASP A 105 4.68 -1.11 17.06
CA ASP A 105 5.84 -0.97 16.17
C ASP A 105 5.40 -0.86 14.69
N LEU A 106 4.56 -1.78 14.21
CA LEU A 106 4.03 -1.75 12.85
C LEU A 106 3.29 -0.43 12.57
N THR A 107 2.43 0.00 13.51
CA THR A 107 1.73 1.30 13.43
C THR A 107 2.71 2.47 13.25
N ARG A 108 3.81 2.50 14.02
CA ARG A 108 4.84 3.55 13.92
C ARG A 108 5.65 3.44 12.63
N ARG A 109 6.03 2.23 12.22
CA ARG A 109 6.79 1.97 10.99
C ARG A 109 6.05 2.46 9.74
N ILE A 110 4.75 2.17 9.63
CA ILE A 110 3.93 2.67 8.52
C ILE A 110 3.78 4.21 8.60
N ALA A 111 3.60 4.79 9.80
CA ALA A 111 3.52 6.25 9.95
C ALA A 111 4.82 6.95 9.52
N ALA A 112 5.98 6.36 9.84
CA ALA A 112 7.28 6.86 9.42
C ALA A 112 7.43 6.80 7.90
N LEU A 113 7.04 5.70 7.26
CA LEU A 113 7.04 5.56 5.80
C LEU A 113 6.14 6.63 5.15
N ASP A 114 4.96 6.87 5.72
CA ASP A 114 4.01 7.90 5.25
C ASP A 114 4.58 9.32 5.35
N SER A 115 5.36 9.58 6.39
CA SER A 115 6.06 10.85 6.55
C SER A 115 7.20 11.00 5.52
N ILE A 116 8.08 10.01 5.41
CA ILE A 116 9.26 10.04 4.52
C ILE A 116 8.85 10.09 3.05
N SER A 117 7.78 9.39 2.69
CA SER A 117 7.25 9.35 1.33
C SER A 117 6.37 10.56 0.96
N ALA A 118 6.23 11.55 1.83
CA ALA A 118 5.35 12.71 1.63
C ALA A 118 3.89 12.31 1.37
N ARG A 119 3.34 11.48 2.27
CA ARG A 119 1.94 11.03 2.31
C ARG A 119 1.56 10.02 1.22
N ARG A 120 2.51 9.18 0.81
CA ARG A 120 2.30 8.15 -0.22
C ARG A 120 2.21 6.73 0.34
N ALA A 121 2.22 6.54 1.66
CA ALA A 121 2.22 5.20 2.22
C ALA A 121 0.81 4.59 2.31
N ALA A 122 0.76 3.27 2.20
CA ALA A 122 -0.39 2.47 2.59
C ALA A 122 0.05 1.25 3.40
N TRP A 123 -0.85 0.78 4.24
CA TRP A 123 -0.75 -0.53 4.87
C TRP A 123 -1.80 -1.45 4.27
N HIS A 124 -1.34 -2.52 3.62
CA HIS A 124 -2.18 -3.64 3.21
C HIS A 124 -2.13 -4.70 4.30
N ILE A 125 -3.26 -4.82 5.00
CA ILE A 125 -3.43 -5.76 6.10
C ILE A 125 -3.68 -7.13 5.48
N LEU A 126 -2.72 -8.01 5.63
CA LEU A 126 -2.86 -9.40 5.22
C LEU A 126 -3.73 -10.14 6.23
N ALA A 127 -4.62 -11.01 5.73
CA ALA A 127 -5.53 -11.78 6.55
C ALA A 127 -4.79 -12.84 7.40
N ASP A 128 -3.62 -13.26 6.94
CA ASP A 128 -2.87 -14.43 7.36
C ASP A 128 -1.35 -14.16 7.45
N GLY A 129 -0.79 -14.13 8.67
CA GLY A 129 0.56 -14.63 8.90
C GLY A 129 0.58 -16.12 9.30
N ALA A 130 -0.60 -16.71 9.52
CA ALA A 130 -0.77 -18.08 9.99
C ALA A 130 -1.73 -18.88 9.08
N ILE A 131 -1.35 -19.11 7.83
CA ILE A 131 -1.81 -20.31 7.12
C ILE A 131 -0.57 -20.96 6.52
N TYR A 132 -0.41 -22.24 6.85
CA TYR A 132 0.66 -23.17 6.45
C TYR A 132 1.80 -23.37 7.46
N GLY A 133 1.40 -23.93 8.61
CA GLY A 133 2.24 -24.67 9.54
C GLY A 133 1.39 -25.10 10.73
N ASP A 134 1.35 -26.38 11.07
CA ASP A 134 0.59 -26.98 12.20
C ASP A 134 1.12 -26.56 13.60
N ALA A 135 1.78 -25.41 13.65
CA ALA A 135 2.25 -24.76 14.85
C ALA A 135 1.85 -23.29 14.71
N ALA A 136 0.58 -23.01 14.96
CA ALA A 136 0.22 -21.72 15.52
C ALA A 136 1.24 -21.46 16.64
N LEU A 137 2.04 -20.40 16.52
CA LEU A 137 2.60 -19.79 17.71
C LEU A 137 1.38 -19.56 18.60
N GLU A 138 1.28 -20.35 19.68
CA GLU A 138 0.23 -20.26 20.71
C GLU A 138 0.30 -18.84 21.28
N SER A 139 -0.28 -17.91 20.56
CA SER A 139 -0.51 -16.55 20.98
C SER A 139 -2.03 -16.43 21.07
N ASP A 140 -2.50 -15.85 22.16
CA ASP A 140 -3.90 -15.63 22.50
C ASP A 140 -4.63 -14.66 21.53
N ASN A 141 -4.24 -14.64 20.25
CA ASN A 141 -4.57 -13.64 19.25
C ASN A 141 -5.75 -14.03 18.34
N GLU A 142 -6.54 -15.05 18.73
CA GLU A 142 -7.80 -15.42 18.06
C GLU A 142 -8.74 -14.22 17.86
N GLY A 143 -8.61 -13.20 18.73
CA GLY A 143 -9.35 -11.95 18.62
C GLY A 143 -9.05 -11.18 17.33
N ILE A 144 -7.76 -10.98 16.97
CA ILE A 144 -7.35 -10.14 15.83
C ILE A 144 -7.71 -10.77 14.48
N ALA A 145 -7.68 -12.10 14.37
CA ALA A 145 -8.03 -12.80 13.14
C ALA A 145 -9.51 -12.63 12.73
N SER A 146 -10.39 -12.31 13.67
CA SER A 146 -11.80 -12.01 13.37
C SER A 146 -11.97 -10.65 12.70
N ALA A 147 -13.03 -10.49 11.88
CA ALA A 147 -13.36 -9.18 11.29
C ALA A 147 -13.54 -8.07 12.35
N ASP A 148 -14.02 -8.43 13.55
CA ASP A 148 -14.19 -7.50 14.67
C ASP A 148 -12.85 -7.11 15.31
N GLY A 149 -11.92 -8.05 15.42
CA GLY A 149 -10.56 -7.78 15.87
C GLY A 149 -9.79 -6.89 14.92
N ARG A 150 -9.84 -7.17 13.62
CA ARG A 150 -9.21 -6.33 12.58
C ARG A 150 -9.77 -4.91 12.62
N ARG A 151 -11.09 -4.74 12.77
CA ARG A 151 -11.71 -3.42 12.95
C ARG A 151 -11.15 -2.70 14.18
N SER A 152 -11.12 -3.37 15.33
CA SER A 152 -10.61 -2.80 16.60
C SER A 152 -9.14 -2.39 16.49
N LEU A 153 -8.32 -3.21 15.84
CA LEU A 153 -6.91 -2.92 15.56
C LEU A 153 -6.78 -1.64 14.73
N ILE A 154 -7.51 -1.55 13.61
CA ILE A 154 -7.46 -0.39 12.71
C ILE A 154 -7.96 0.88 13.40
N GLU A 155 -9.01 0.78 14.21
CA GLU A 155 -9.50 1.89 15.03
C GLU A 155 -8.46 2.33 16.08
N SER A 156 -7.70 1.40 16.65
CA SER A 156 -6.58 1.73 17.55
C SER A 156 -5.44 2.40 16.80
N THR A 157 -4.96 1.80 15.70
CA THR A 157 -3.91 2.35 14.83
C THR A 157 -4.24 3.76 14.35
N ARG A 158 -5.49 4.02 13.93
CA ARG A 158 -5.94 5.36 13.53
C ARG A 158 -5.90 6.36 14.69
N ARG A 159 -6.34 5.95 15.89
CA ARG A 159 -6.23 6.79 17.10
C ARG A 159 -4.77 7.10 17.44
N ASP A 160 -3.88 6.14 17.27
CA ASP A 160 -2.45 6.31 17.51
C ASP A 160 -1.82 7.27 16.49
N TRP A 161 -2.11 7.12 15.20
CA TRP A 161 -1.68 8.07 14.17
C TRP A 161 -2.22 9.48 14.41
N GLU A 162 -3.48 9.60 14.85
CA GLU A 162 -4.06 10.88 15.24
C GLU A 162 -3.40 11.50 16.47
N ALA A 163 -3.01 10.69 17.46
CA ALA A 163 -2.31 11.15 18.65
C ALA A 163 -0.91 11.65 18.29
N LEU A 164 -0.15 10.88 17.50
CA LEU A 164 1.16 11.26 16.98
C LEU A 164 1.09 12.62 16.24
N ALA A 165 0.03 12.85 15.46
CA ALA A 165 -0.15 14.11 14.74
C ALA A 165 -0.55 15.32 15.61
N LYS A 166 -1.05 15.09 16.83
CA LYS A 166 -1.44 16.15 17.77
C LYS A 166 -0.33 16.50 18.75
N GLU A 167 0.68 15.63 18.88
CA GLU A 167 1.84 15.91 19.71
C GLU A 167 2.75 16.94 19.01
N ASP A 168 2.61 18.20 19.39
CA ASP A 168 3.67 19.21 19.28
C ASP A 168 4.46 19.22 20.61
N PRO A 169 5.43 18.32 20.84
CA PRO A 169 6.30 18.48 21.98
C PRO A 169 7.29 19.59 21.64
N LYS A 170 6.97 20.80 22.10
CA LYS A 170 7.97 21.85 22.30
C LYS A 170 8.93 21.40 23.41
N GLY A 171 9.97 20.68 23.02
CA GLY A 171 11.08 20.29 23.90
C GLY A 171 10.89 18.94 24.60
N PRO A 172 11.84 18.55 25.47
CA PRO A 172 11.78 17.28 26.17
C PRO A 172 10.51 17.17 27.02
N VAL A 173 9.78 16.07 26.85
CA VAL A 173 8.62 15.64 27.63
C VAL A 173 8.96 15.54 29.13
N GLU A 174 10.20 15.17 29.45
CA GLU A 174 10.74 15.20 30.81
C GLU A 174 12.13 15.84 30.81
N THR A 175 12.31 16.96 31.54
CA THR A 175 13.64 17.57 31.73
C THR A 175 14.40 16.81 32.80
N LEU A 176 15.45 16.09 32.40
CA LEU A 176 16.33 15.33 33.29
C LEU A 176 17.38 16.21 33.97
N GLY A 177 17.71 17.35 33.36
CA GLY A 177 18.68 18.29 33.93
C GLY A 177 18.98 19.47 33.02
N ALA A 178 19.93 20.29 33.44
CA ALA A 178 20.49 21.37 32.62
C ALA A 178 21.99 21.50 32.87
N PHE A 179 22.74 21.92 31.87
CA PHE A 179 24.16 22.24 31.99
C PHE A 179 24.50 23.52 31.23
N GLU A 180 25.58 24.17 31.62
CA GLU A 180 26.10 25.36 30.94
C GLU A 180 27.35 24.98 30.15
N CYS A 181 27.40 25.37 28.89
CA CYS A 181 28.57 25.20 28.01
C CYS A 181 28.78 26.51 27.24
N ASP A 182 29.99 27.06 27.27
CA ASP A 182 30.36 28.33 26.63
C ASP A 182 29.42 29.51 26.94
N GLY A 183 28.97 29.61 28.21
CA GLY A 183 28.06 30.66 28.66
C GLY A 183 26.62 30.51 28.15
N GLN A 184 26.27 29.36 27.56
CA GLN A 184 24.91 29.04 27.11
C GLN A 184 24.34 27.91 27.96
N LEU A 185 23.10 28.11 28.43
CA LEU A 185 22.37 27.12 29.22
C LEU A 185 21.60 26.16 28.30
N TYR A 186 21.86 24.87 28.48
CA TYR A 186 21.23 23.77 27.75
C TYR A 186 20.38 22.95 28.71
N SER A 187 19.15 22.62 28.31
CA SER A 187 18.32 21.64 29.01
C SER A 187 18.49 20.27 28.36
N VAL A 188 18.63 19.24 29.19
CA VAL A 188 18.67 17.83 28.80
C VAL A 188 17.36 17.19 29.23
N GLY A 189 16.74 16.44 28.33
CA GLY A 189 15.57 15.68 28.70
C GLY A 189 15.21 14.59 27.70
N LEU A 190 14.19 13.83 28.07
CA LEU A 190 13.59 12.79 27.26
C LEU A 190 12.50 13.42 26.41
N GLY A 191 12.50 13.21 25.10
CA GLY A 191 11.44 13.73 24.23
C GLY A 191 11.01 12.72 23.17
N ALA A 192 9.82 12.92 22.65
CA ALA A 192 9.32 12.14 21.53
C ALA A 192 9.96 12.63 20.22
N LEU A 193 10.40 11.70 19.38
CA LEU A 193 10.78 11.99 17.99
C LEU A 193 9.58 12.63 17.28
N ARG A 194 9.80 13.79 16.63
CA ARG A 194 8.79 14.41 15.77
C ARG A 194 8.35 13.40 14.72
N GLN A 195 7.12 12.86 14.78
CA GLN A 195 6.57 12.09 13.67
C GLN A 195 5.05 12.22 13.52
N CYS A 196 4.66 12.23 12.23
CA CYS A 196 3.34 12.37 11.63
C CYS A 196 2.73 13.78 11.69
N GLU A 197 2.59 14.46 10.54
CA GLU A 197 1.89 15.76 10.45
C GLU A 197 0.38 15.62 10.13
N SER A 198 -0.16 14.39 10.06
CA SER A 198 -1.52 14.16 9.55
C SER A 198 -2.41 13.38 10.51
N SER A 199 -3.58 13.96 10.80
CA SER A 199 -4.64 13.37 11.63
C SER A 199 -5.44 12.26 10.95
N ARG A 200 -5.08 11.80 9.74
CA ARG A 200 -5.81 10.69 9.06
C ARG A 200 -4.97 9.46 8.82
N GLY A 201 -3.65 9.58 8.92
CA GLY A 201 -2.71 8.50 8.68
C GLY A 201 -2.69 7.94 7.24
N PRO A 202 -1.87 6.90 7.02
CA PRO A 202 -1.74 6.14 5.78
C PRO A 202 -3.06 5.58 5.23
N VAL A 203 -3.06 5.16 3.96
CA VAL A 203 -4.18 4.44 3.34
C VAL A 203 -4.24 3.00 3.89
N ILE A 204 -5.45 2.52 4.21
CA ILE A 204 -5.66 1.13 4.65
C ILE A 204 -6.21 0.28 3.51
N ILE A 205 -5.54 -0.84 3.20
CA ILE A 205 -5.93 -1.82 2.19
C ILE A 205 -6.22 -3.16 2.88
N HIS A 206 -7.24 -3.88 2.43
CA HIS A 206 -7.60 -5.21 2.94
C HIS A 206 -8.11 -6.10 1.80
N ASP A 207 -7.83 -7.40 1.85
CA ASP A 207 -8.36 -8.36 0.88
C ASP A 207 -9.80 -8.76 1.19
N ALA A 208 -10.63 -8.96 0.17
CA ALA A 208 -11.89 -9.66 0.34
C ALA A 208 -11.65 -11.17 0.26
N GLU A 209 -12.07 -11.93 1.27
CA GLU A 209 -11.91 -13.40 1.26
C GLU A 209 -12.81 -14.09 0.22
N SER A 210 -13.89 -13.42 -0.20
CA SER A 210 -14.81 -13.86 -1.24
C SER A 210 -15.49 -12.65 -1.90
N ALA A 211 -16.16 -12.87 -3.03
CA ALA A 211 -17.00 -11.84 -3.65
C ALA A 211 -18.28 -11.50 -2.86
N GLN A 212 -18.47 -12.08 -1.68
CA GLN A 212 -19.54 -11.74 -0.74
C GLN A 212 -18.99 -11.12 0.56
N ASP A 213 -17.67 -11.15 0.76
CA ASP A 213 -17.02 -10.57 1.93
C ASP A 213 -16.86 -9.06 1.78
N VAL A 214 -17.80 -8.33 2.37
CA VAL A 214 -17.82 -6.86 2.37
C VAL A 214 -17.57 -6.27 3.75
N ALA A 215 -17.22 -7.07 4.75
CA ALA A 215 -17.07 -6.61 6.13
C ALA A 215 -15.99 -5.52 6.28
N SER A 216 -14.92 -5.63 5.47
CA SER A 216 -13.84 -4.66 5.41
C SER A 216 -14.28 -3.26 4.94
N ALA A 217 -15.46 -3.12 4.31
CA ALA A 217 -16.02 -1.82 3.93
C ALA A 217 -16.31 -0.90 5.13
N ASP A 218 -16.34 -1.44 6.36
CA ASP A 218 -16.45 -0.67 7.60
C ASP A 218 -15.22 0.21 7.85
N PHE A 219 -14.03 -0.25 7.46
CA PHE A 219 -12.78 0.35 7.89
C PHE A 219 -11.76 0.61 6.77
N ALA A 220 -11.76 -0.20 5.69
CA ALA A 220 -10.75 -0.14 4.64
C ALA A 220 -10.97 1.08 3.73
N ASP A 221 -9.89 1.67 3.25
CA ASP A 221 -9.93 2.70 2.21
C ASP A 221 -9.92 2.05 0.82
N VAL A 222 -9.22 0.92 0.68
CA VAL A 222 -9.17 0.10 -0.53
C VAL A 222 -9.48 -1.36 -0.17
N ILE A 223 -10.31 -2.02 -0.96
CA ILE A 223 -10.53 -3.46 -0.89
C ILE A 223 -9.97 -4.12 -2.14
N ILE A 224 -9.14 -5.14 -1.96
CA ILE A 224 -8.69 -6.00 -3.06
C ILE A 224 -9.75 -7.06 -3.30
N SER A 225 -10.40 -7.04 -4.47
CA SER A 225 -11.50 -7.94 -4.81
C SER A 225 -11.01 -9.19 -5.53
N VAL A 226 -11.69 -10.30 -5.24
CA VAL A 226 -11.54 -11.60 -5.90
C VAL A 226 -12.63 -11.90 -6.93
N ALA A 227 -13.48 -10.92 -7.27
CA ALA A 227 -14.51 -11.08 -8.29
C ALA A 227 -13.90 -11.51 -9.64
N ALA A 228 -14.48 -12.54 -10.27
CA ALA A 228 -13.97 -13.15 -11.49
C ALA A 228 -14.67 -12.64 -12.77
N SER A 229 -15.72 -11.84 -12.64
CA SER A 229 -16.48 -11.31 -13.78
C SER A 229 -17.00 -9.90 -13.53
N LEU A 230 -17.38 -9.18 -14.60
CA LEU A 230 -17.98 -7.85 -14.50
C LEU A 230 -19.29 -7.86 -13.68
N GLU A 231 -20.13 -8.90 -13.85
CA GLU A 231 -21.39 -9.03 -13.12
C GLU A 231 -21.18 -9.24 -11.62
N GLU A 232 -20.21 -10.07 -11.27
CA GLU A 232 -19.80 -10.31 -9.89
C GLU A 232 -19.20 -9.06 -9.27
N ALA A 233 -18.33 -8.35 -9.98
CA ALA A 233 -17.75 -7.08 -9.54
C ALA A 233 -18.81 -5.99 -9.32
N LEU A 234 -19.84 -5.90 -10.19
CA LEU A 234 -20.97 -4.99 -10.00
C LEU A 234 -21.82 -5.33 -8.77
N THR A 235 -22.00 -6.62 -8.49
CA THR A 235 -22.69 -7.06 -7.28
C THR A 235 -21.88 -6.73 -6.04
N PHE A 236 -20.59 -7.07 -6.05
CA PHE A 236 -19.65 -6.74 -4.99
C PHE A 236 -19.61 -5.23 -4.70
N ARG A 237 -19.54 -4.38 -5.74
CA ARG A 237 -19.62 -2.92 -5.60
C ARG A 237 -20.87 -2.48 -4.85
N ARG A 238 -22.04 -2.99 -5.23
CA ARG A 238 -23.31 -2.60 -4.59
C ARG A 238 -23.29 -2.95 -3.11
N ASP A 239 -22.78 -4.13 -2.78
CA ASP A 239 -22.74 -4.62 -1.40
C ASP A 239 -21.72 -3.85 -0.55
N VAL A 240 -20.54 -3.53 -1.10
CA VAL A 240 -19.54 -2.66 -0.47
C VAL A 240 -20.10 -1.26 -0.21
N VAL A 241 -20.78 -0.65 -1.19
CA VAL A 241 -21.39 0.68 -1.02
C VAL A 241 -22.48 0.64 0.05
N ALA A 242 -23.35 -0.38 0.02
CA ALA A 242 -24.40 -0.55 1.02
C ALA A 242 -23.82 -0.70 2.43
N ARG A 243 -22.76 -1.51 2.59
CA ARG A 243 -22.07 -1.70 3.87
C ARG A 243 -21.38 -0.43 4.35
N SER A 244 -20.68 0.28 3.45
CA SER A 244 -20.02 1.54 3.75
C SER A 244 -21.01 2.61 4.27
N LEU A 245 -22.18 2.73 3.64
CA LEU A 245 -23.26 3.62 4.08
C LEU A 245 -23.85 3.20 5.44
N GLN A 246 -24.02 1.89 5.68
CA GLN A 246 -24.48 1.39 6.99
C GLN A 246 -23.48 1.71 8.11
N ALA A 247 -22.18 1.71 7.81
CA ALA A 247 -21.11 2.14 8.72
C ALA A 247 -21.01 3.67 8.86
N GLY A 248 -21.90 4.45 8.23
CA GLY A 248 -21.89 5.92 8.28
C GLY A 248 -20.82 6.59 7.42
N ARG A 249 -20.18 5.84 6.51
CA ARG A 249 -19.20 6.36 5.54
C ARG A 249 -19.90 6.79 4.24
N GLY A 250 -19.18 7.49 3.38
CA GLY A 250 -19.70 7.93 2.07
C GLY A 250 -19.75 6.79 1.04
N ALA A 251 -20.59 6.92 0.02
CA ALA A 251 -20.72 5.93 -1.05
C ALA A 251 -19.41 5.72 -1.84
N ASP A 252 -18.55 6.75 -1.92
CA ASP A 252 -17.23 6.70 -2.58
C ASP A 252 -16.07 6.53 -1.57
N ALA A 253 -16.36 6.13 -0.32
CA ALA A 253 -15.35 6.04 0.74
C ALA A 253 -14.40 4.84 0.60
N VAL A 254 -14.73 3.88 -0.26
CA VAL A 254 -13.98 2.63 -0.46
C VAL A 254 -13.69 2.45 -1.95
N LYS A 255 -12.41 2.28 -2.27
CA LYS A 255 -11.95 1.90 -3.61
C LYS A 255 -11.91 0.39 -3.72
N ILE A 256 -12.32 -0.16 -4.85
CA ILE A 256 -12.24 -1.61 -5.13
C ILE A 256 -11.21 -1.81 -6.23
N ILE A 257 -10.14 -2.50 -5.92
CA ILE A 257 -9.09 -2.85 -6.88
C ILE A 257 -9.12 -4.36 -7.06
N GLN A 258 -9.11 -4.85 -8.29
CA GLN A 258 -9.17 -6.29 -8.57
C GLN A 258 -7.80 -6.82 -8.97
N THR A 259 -7.38 -7.95 -8.40
CA THR A 259 -6.19 -8.64 -8.91
C THR A 259 -6.48 -9.23 -10.28
N ALA A 260 -5.60 -8.99 -11.25
CA ALA A 260 -5.77 -9.48 -12.61
C ALA A 260 -4.44 -9.90 -13.22
N THR A 261 -4.52 -10.92 -14.08
CA THR A 261 -3.40 -11.40 -14.90
C THR A 261 -3.58 -10.89 -16.33
N PHE A 262 -2.53 -10.35 -16.94
CA PHE A 262 -2.59 -9.77 -18.29
C PHE A 262 -1.70 -10.55 -19.26
N VAL A 263 -2.34 -11.30 -20.17
CA VAL A 263 -1.66 -11.94 -21.30
C VAL A 263 -1.89 -11.08 -22.54
N LEU A 264 -0.97 -10.14 -22.75
CA LEU A 264 -1.06 -9.13 -23.81
C LEU A 264 -0.15 -9.48 -24.99
N ALA A 265 -0.54 -9.04 -26.18
CA ALA A 265 0.30 -9.05 -27.38
C ALA A 265 -0.19 -7.97 -28.38
N PRO A 266 0.56 -7.68 -29.46
CA PRO A 266 0.08 -6.81 -30.53
C PRO A 266 -1.22 -7.30 -31.20
N THR A 267 -1.42 -8.62 -31.29
CA THR A 267 -2.61 -9.23 -31.92
C THR A 267 -3.29 -10.22 -30.98
N ALA A 268 -4.60 -10.42 -31.15
CA ALA A 268 -5.35 -11.36 -30.33
C ALA A 268 -4.83 -12.81 -30.50
N ASP A 269 -4.51 -13.22 -31.72
CA ASP A 269 -3.99 -14.56 -32.01
C ASP A 269 -2.64 -14.81 -31.30
N GLU A 270 -1.76 -13.81 -31.27
CA GLU A 270 -0.48 -13.92 -30.54
C GLU A 270 -0.71 -14.03 -29.03
N ALA A 271 -1.67 -13.27 -28.47
CA ALA A 271 -2.02 -13.36 -27.06
C ALA A 271 -2.59 -14.73 -26.69
N VAL A 272 -3.44 -15.31 -27.56
CA VAL A 272 -3.93 -16.69 -27.41
C VAL A 272 -2.77 -17.68 -27.44
N GLY A 273 -1.84 -17.53 -28.39
CA GLY A 273 -0.64 -18.37 -28.46
C GLY A 273 0.23 -18.27 -27.20
N ARG A 274 0.41 -17.07 -26.62
CA ARG A 274 1.10 -16.88 -25.33
C ARG A 274 0.37 -17.59 -24.20
N ALA A 275 -0.96 -17.48 -24.15
CA ALA A 275 -1.77 -18.14 -23.14
C ALA A 275 -1.73 -19.67 -23.25
N ASP A 276 -1.79 -20.22 -24.47
CA ASP A 276 -1.68 -21.66 -24.70
C ASP A 276 -0.30 -22.18 -24.29
N TRP A 277 0.77 -21.47 -24.66
CA TRP A 277 2.12 -21.80 -24.18
C TRP A 277 2.20 -21.81 -22.66
N MET A 278 1.64 -20.79 -21.99
CA MET A 278 1.61 -20.75 -20.52
C MET A 278 0.83 -21.93 -19.94
N ARG A 279 -0.26 -22.39 -20.57
CA ARG A 279 -1.07 -23.54 -20.09
C ARG A 279 -0.28 -24.83 -20.17
N GLU A 280 0.63 -24.94 -21.13
CA GLU A 280 1.51 -26.08 -21.27
C GLU A 280 2.68 -26.08 -20.28
N GLN A 281 3.19 -24.89 -19.91
CA GLN A 281 4.39 -24.78 -19.08
C GLN A 281 4.14 -24.57 -17.58
N LEU A 282 2.99 -24.01 -17.20
CA LEU A 282 2.69 -23.60 -15.82
C LEU A 282 1.59 -24.48 -15.20
N PRO A 283 1.62 -24.72 -13.89
CA PRO A 283 0.56 -25.48 -13.23
C PRO A 283 -0.78 -24.73 -13.24
N ASP A 284 -1.88 -25.49 -13.19
CA ASP A 284 -3.26 -24.95 -13.20
C ASP A 284 -3.51 -23.88 -12.12
N SER A 285 -2.79 -23.94 -11.00
CA SER A 285 -2.87 -22.97 -9.90
C SER A 285 -2.43 -21.54 -10.27
N VAL A 286 -1.69 -21.37 -11.37
CA VAL A 286 -1.30 -20.05 -11.88
C VAL A 286 -2.42 -19.40 -12.70
N TRP A 287 -3.38 -20.20 -13.15
CA TRP A 287 -4.53 -19.73 -13.92
C TRP A 287 -5.67 -19.31 -13.01
N ASP A 288 -6.16 -18.11 -13.26
CA ASP A 288 -7.31 -17.56 -12.58
C ASP A 288 -8.35 -17.11 -13.62
N ALA A 289 -9.63 -17.25 -13.28
CA ALA A 289 -10.74 -16.66 -14.03
C ALA A 289 -10.59 -15.14 -14.21
N ARG A 290 -9.72 -14.48 -13.43
CA ARG A 290 -9.34 -13.06 -13.53
C ARG A 290 -8.25 -12.76 -14.57
N THR A 291 -8.07 -13.63 -15.58
CA THR A 291 -7.06 -13.44 -16.63
C THR A 291 -7.64 -12.73 -17.86
N PHE A 292 -7.03 -11.62 -18.27
CA PHE A 292 -7.32 -10.91 -19.52
C PHE A 292 -6.35 -11.35 -20.61
N ILE A 293 -6.88 -11.94 -21.69
CA ILE A 293 -6.10 -12.42 -22.82
C ILE A 293 -6.54 -11.66 -24.07
N GLY A 294 -5.62 -10.97 -24.74
CA GLY A 294 -5.94 -10.31 -26.00
C GLY A 294 -4.90 -9.30 -26.47
N SER A 295 -5.25 -8.59 -27.56
CA SER A 295 -4.45 -7.46 -28.01
C SER A 295 -4.54 -6.28 -27.04
N TYR A 296 -3.58 -5.37 -27.05
CA TYR A 296 -3.63 -4.15 -26.23
C TYR A 296 -4.95 -3.38 -26.38
N ALA A 297 -5.38 -3.15 -27.64
CA ALA A 297 -6.64 -2.49 -27.94
C ALA A 297 -7.86 -3.33 -27.51
N GLY A 298 -7.83 -4.65 -27.71
CA GLY A 298 -8.93 -5.54 -27.34
C GLY A 298 -9.15 -5.61 -25.82
N VAL A 299 -8.06 -5.72 -25.05
CA VAL A 299 -8.14 -5.68 -23.59
C VAL A 299 -8.57 -4.29 -23.11
N ALA A 300 -8.10 -3.20 -23.73
CA ALA A 300 -8.54 -1.85 -23.40
C ALA A 300 -10.06 -1.65 -23.57
N GLU A 301 -10.68 -2.24 -24.61
CA GLU A 301 -12.15 -2.22 -24.77
C GLU A 301 -12.85 -2.95 -23.62
N THR A 302 -12.35 -4.11 -23.19
CA THR A 302 -12.92 -4.84 -22.05
C THR A 302 -12.80 -4.03 -20.76
N LEU A 303 -11.64 -3.44 -20.48
CA LEU A 303 -11.42 -2.64 -19.27
C LEU A 303 -12.26 -1.34 -19.26
N LEU A 304 -12.61 -0.80 -20.44
CA LEU A 304 -13.49 0.35 -20.56
C LEU A 304 -14.89 0.08 -19.99
N ASP A 305 -15.40 -1.15 -20.11
CA ASP A 305 -16.69 -1.52 -19.53
C ASP A 305 -16.63 -1.53 -17.99
N PHE A 306 -15.52 -1.99 -17.40
CA PHE A 306 -15.29 -1.90 -15.96
C PHE A 306 -15.21 -0.43 -15.50
N ALA A 307 -14.44 0.39 -16.22
CA ALA A 307 -14.26 1.81 -15.91
C ALA A 307 -15.58 2.59 -15.96
N ARG A 308 -16.36 2.43 -17.03
CA ARG A 308 -17.63 3.14 -17.24
C ARG A 308 -18.72 2.72 -16.26
N SER A 309 -18.75 1.43 -15.92
CA SER A 309 -19.74 0.90 -14.98
C SER A 309 -19.36 1.19 -13.53
N GLY A 310 -18.09 1.43 -13.23
CA GLY A 310 -17.55 1.59 -11.87
C GLY A 310 -17.59 0.29 -11.07
N ALA A 311 -17.62 -0.87 -11.75
CA ALA A 311 -17.59 -2.17 -11.10
C ALA A 311 -16.37 -2.30 -10.18
N VAL A 312 -15.21 -1.86 -10.69
CA VAL A 312 -13.97 -1.70 -9.94
C VAL A 312 -13.40 -0.31 -10.21
N ASP A 313 -12.59 0.20 -9.29
CA ASP A 313 -11.81 1.42 -9.46
C ASP A 313 -10.46 1.15 -10.12
N GLY A 314 -10.01 -0.11 -10.20
CA GLY A 314 -8.70 -0.42 -10.77
C GLY A 314 -8.32 -1.88 -10.72
N PHE A 315 -7.09 -2.16 -11.17
CA PHE A 315 -6.52 -3.49 -11.18
C PHE A 315 -5.11 -3.52 -10.59
N THR A 316 -4.76 -4.57 -9.84
CA THR A 316 -3.37 -4.87 -9.53
C THR A 316 -2.83 -5.89 -10.54
N VAL A 317 -1.62 -5.65 -11.01
CA VAL A 317 -0.87 -6.52 -11.91
C VAL A 317 0.28 -7.14 -11.15
N MET A 318 0.66 -8.34 -11.57
CA MET A 318 1.63 -9.15 -10.85
C MET A 318 2.67 -9.62 -11.87
N PRO A 319 3.68 -8.77 -12.16
CA PRO A 319 4.49 -8.87 -13.36
C PRO A 319 5.59 -9.93 -13.23
N TRP A 320 5.22 -11.19 -13.00
CA TRP A 320 6.14 -12.32 -12.87
C TRP A 320 6.11 -13.26 -14.07
N LEU A 321 5.10 -13.15 -14.95
CA LEU A 321 4.87 -14.14 -16.01
C LEU A 321 5.75 -13.86 -17.23
N PHE A 322 5.92 -12.57 -17.55
CA PHE A 322 6.77 -12.15 -18.65
C PHE A 322 7.71 -11.03 -18.22
N ALA A 323 8.98 -11.14 -18.61
CA ALA A 323 10.01 -10.15 -18.29
C ALA A 323 9.65 -8.70 -18.69
N ASN A 324 8.80 -8.54 -19.71
CA ASN A 324 8.37 -7.24 -20.22
C ASN A 324 6.91 -6.92 -19.91
N GLU A 325 6.20 -7.69 -19.07
CA GLU A 325 4.75 -7.52 -18.84
C GLU A 325 4.39 -6.09 -18.41
N LEU A 326 5.11 -5.57 -17.40
CA LEU A 326 4.89 -4.20 -16.95
C LEU A 326 5.20 -3.17 -18.05
N ALA A 327 6.26 -3.39 -18.84
CA ALA A 327 6.60 -2.50 -19.95
C ALA A 327 5.54 -2.53 -21.06
N ASP A 328 4.99 -3.70 -21.37
CA ASP A 328 3.90 -3.86 -22.33
C ASP A 328 2.63 -3.13 -21.88
N ILE A 329 2.29 -3.22 -20.60
CA ILE A 329 1.16 -2.46 -20.04
C ILE A 329 1.42 -0.96 -20.16
N VAL A 330 2.58 -0.49 -19.69
CA VAL A 330 2.91 0.95 -19.65
C VAL A 330 3.03 1.55 -21.05
N ASN A 331 3.65 0.84 -22.00
CA ASN A 331 3.96 1.38 -23.32
C ASN A 331 2.84 1.17 -24.34
N HIS A 332 1.92 0.23 -24.11
CA HIS A 332 0.90 -0.13 -25.09
C HIS A 332 -0.53 -0.11 -24.53
N LEU A 333 -0.80 -0.78 -23.40
CA LEU A 333 -2.16 -0.80 -22.84
C LEU A 333 -2.59 0.54 -22.24
N VAL A 334 -1.72 1.20 -21.48
CA VAL A 334 -1.98 2.52 -20.87
C VAL A 334 -2.33 3.57 -21.93
N PRO A 335 -1.57 3.75 -23.03
CA PRO A 335 -1.95 4.66 -24.10
C PRO A 335 -3.32 4.35 -24.74
N GLU A 336 -3.65 3.08 -24.93
CA GLU A 336 -4.96 2.68 -25.45
C GLU A 336 -6.10 3.07 -24.50
N LEU A 337 -5.91 2.92 -23.18
CA LEU A 337 -6.88 3.34 -22.17
C LEU A 337 -6.99 4.87 -22.06
N GLN A 338 -5.87 5.59 -22.12
CA GLN A 338 -5.83 7.05 -22.12
C GLN A 338 -6.56 7.63 -23.35
N ALA A 339 -6.34 7.06 -24.54
CA ALA A 339 -7.04 7.46 -25.76
C ALA A 339 -8.57 7.31 -25.66
N ARG A 340 -9.04 6.39 -24.80
CA ARG A 340 -10.46 6.13 -24.51
C ARG A 340 -11.00 6.91 -23.30
N GLY A 341 -10.15 7.68 -22.62
CA GLY A 341 -10.49 8.40 -21.40
C GLY A 341 -10.70 7.50 -20.17
N ALA A 342 -10.30 6.23 -20.24
CA ALA A 342 -10.46 5.24 -19.18
C ALA A 342 -9.30 5.21 -18.17
N TYR A 343 -8.28 6.05 -18.38
CA TYR A 343 -7.09 6.12 -17.54
C TYR A 343 -6.58 7.57 -17.48
N PRO A 344 -6.01 8.01 -16.35
CA PRO A 344 -5.52 9.37 -16.21
C PRO A 344 -4.39 9.70 -17.19
N ALA A 345 -4.28 10.97 -17.55
CA ALA A 345 -3.17 11.51 -18.33
C ALA A 345 -2.02 12.06 -17.47
N ASP A 346 -2.28 12.30 -16.18
CA ASP A 346 -1.33 12.75 -15.18
C ASP A 346 -1.82 12.33 -13.79
N TYR A 347 -0.93 12.32 -12.79
CA TYR A 347 -1.33 12.14 -11.40
C TYR A 347 -2.25 13.28 -10.95
N ALA A 348 -3.30 12.94 -10.20
CA ALA A 348 -4.26 13.93 -9.73
C ALA A 348 -3.67 14.83 -8.63
N ALA A 349 -2.69 14.31 -7.87
CA ALA A 349 -2.03 14.98 -6.76
C ALA A 349 -0.70 14.27 -6.40
N SER A 350 -0.04 14.73 -5.34
CA SER A 350 1.20 14.15 -4.83
C SER A 350 1.00 13.16 -3.68
N THR A 351 -0.20 13.10 -3.09
CA THR A 351 -0.50 12.17 -1.99
C THR A 351 -1.29 10.96 -2.50
N LEU A 352 -1.08 9.79 -1.90
CA LEU A 352 -1.75 8.57 -2.35
C LEU A 352 -3.27 8.68 -2.21
N ARG A 353 -3.75 9.26 -1.10
CA ARG A 353 -5.19 9.40 -0.84
C ARG A 353 -5.88 10.27 -1.89
N GLU A 354 -5.26 11.38 -2.27
CA GLU A 354 -5.79 12.27 -3.31
C GLU A 354 -5.70 11.63 -4.70
N ASN A 355 -4.61 10.90 -5.00
CA ASN A 355 -4.48 10.15 -6.24
C ASN A 355 -5.57 9.10 -6.42
N LEU A 356 -5.97 8.42 -5.34
CA LEU A 356 -7.09 7.46 -5.35
C LEU A 356 -8.47 8.14 -5.33
N GLY A 357 -8.55 9.47 -5.23
CA GLY A 357 -9.82 10.20 -5.09
C GLY A 357 -10.56 9.90 -3.79
N LEU A 358 -9.86 9.44 -2.75
CA LEU A 358 -10.44 9.18 -1.44
C LEU A 358 -10.69 10.53 -0.75
N SER A 359 -11.97 10.89 -0.59
CA SER A 359 -12.41 12.23 -0.15
C SER A 359 -11.63 12.80 1.05
N GLY A 360 -10.84 13.84 0.77
CA GLY A 360 -10.18 14.68 1.76
C GLY A 360 -11.16 15.67 2.38
N ARG A 361 -11.56 15.45 3.63
CA ARG A 361 -11.92 16.57 4.50
C ARG A 361 -11.03 16.52 5.74
N GLY A 362 -9.92 17.22 5.61
CA GLY A 362 -8.97 17.70 6.61
C GLY A 362 -8.21 18.86 5.93
N PRO A 363 -7.92 19.98 6.60
CA PRO A 363 -7.51 21.22 5.93
C PRO A 363 -6.20 21.03 5.18
N GLY A 364 -6.19 21.42 3.90
CA GLY A 364 -5.01 21.36 3.06
C GLY A 364 -3.88 22.23 3.63
N ILE A 365 -2.72 21.62 3.86
CA ILE A 365 -1.47 22.35 3.99
C ILE A 365 -0.83 22.35 2.61
N LYS A 366 -0.82 23.52 1.96
CA LYS A 366 0.10 23.79 0.86
C LYS A 366 1.51 23.88 1.46
N GLY A 367 2.32 22.85 1.29
CA GLY A 367 3.72 22.83 1.71
C GLY A 367 4.66 22.73 0.52
N GLY A 368 4.90 23.86 -0.16
CA GLY A 368 6.07 23.99 -1.02
C GLY A 368 7.24 24.53 -0.21
N ALA A 369 8.32 23.77 -0.10
CA ALA A 369 9.68 24.27 0.05
C ALA A 369 10.68 23.11 -0.04
N THR A 370 11.49 23.10 -1.10
CA THR A 370 12.70 22.29 -1.20
C THR A 370 13.71 22.84 -0.20
N HIS A 371 14.09 22.08 0.83
CA HIS A 371 15.21 22.42 1.69
C HIS A 371 16.43 21.58 1.33
N THR A 372 17.45 22.25 0.79
CA THR A 372 18.79 21.70 0.65
C THR A 372 19.47 21.73 2.02
N LEU A 373 19.83 20.56 2.56
CA LEU A 373 20.59 20.47 3.81
C LEU A 373 22.08 20.71 3.52
N PRO A 374 22.79 21.55 4.30
CA PRO A 374 24.24 21.59 4.26
C PRO A 374 24.82 20.39 5.02
N VAL A 375 25.78 19.71 4.38
CA VAL A 375 26.59 18.64 4.97
C VAL A 375 27.58 19.25 5.97
N ILE A 376 27.65 18.71 7.18
CA ILE A 376 28.70 19.01 8.16
C ILE A 376 29.29 17.67 8.63
N GLU A 377 30.59 17.51 8.46
CA GLU A 377 31.33 16.31 8.88
C GLU A 377 31.54 16.29 10.40
N VAL A 378 31.41 15.12 11.00
CA VAL A 378 31.51 14.90 12.46
C VAL A 378 32.86 14.27 12.78
N GLY A 379 33.59 14.88 13.71
CA GLY A 379 34.79 14.32 14.33
C GLY A 379 34.50 13.81 15.74
N ASP A 380 34.72 12.50 15.92
CA ASP A 380 34.92 11.67 17.10
C ASP A 380 34.36 12.13 18.46
N LEU A 381 33.28 11.46 18.89
CA LEU A 381 32.82 11.38 20.27
C LEU A 381 33.22 10.00 20.83
N ASP A 382 34.33 9.97 21.57
CA ASP A 382 34.72 8.80 22.35
C ASP A 382 33.96 8.73 23.69
N ASP A 383 33.54 7.51 24.03
CA ASP A 383 33.07 6.99 25.31
C ASP A 383 31.76 7.55 25.91
N VAL A 384 30.64 6.93 25.52
CA VAL A 384 29.52 6.69 26.44
C VAL A 384 29.08 5.23 26.33
N ARG A 385 29.42 4.44 27.34
CA ARG A 385 28.88 3.08 27.55
C ARG A 385 27.70 3.17 28.51
N LEU A 386 26.51 2.79 28.04
CA LEU A 386 25.34 2.54 28.88
C LEU A 386 24.85 1.13 28.56
N ASP A 387 25.04 0.23 29.53
CA ASP A 387 24.26 -1.01 29.65
C ASP A 387 22.85 -0.59 30.08
N LEU A 388 21.84 -0.84 29.24
CA LEU A 388 20.45 -1.15 29.59
C LEU A 388 19.59 -1.22 28.30
N ASP A 389 18.88 -2.33 28.15
CA ASP A 389 17.85 -2.56 27.13
C ASP A 389 16.68 -1.59 27.32
N LEU A 390 16.67 -0.50 26.55
CA LEU A 390 15.53 0.34 26.15
C LEU A 390 16.07 1.47 25.26
N ARG A 391 15.66 1.56 23.99
CA ARG A 391 16.08 2.65 23.10
C ARG A 391 15.37 3.95 23.52
N MET A 392 16.06 4.81 24.27
CA MET A 392 15.66 6.18 24.55
C MET A 392 16.74 7.14 24.05
N GLU A 393 16.36 8.15 23.27
CA GLU A 393 17.29 9.18 22.77
C GLU A 393 17.31 10.42 23.69
N VAL A 394 18.51 10.94 23.94
CA VAL A 394 18.74 12.15 24.74
C VAL A 394 18.62 13.37 23.84
N ILE A 395 17.66 14.27 24.13
CA ILE A 395 17.48 15.52 23.38
C ILE A 395 18.12 16.67 24.16
N VAL A 396 19.02 17.43 23.50
CA VAL A 396 19.66 18.63 24.05
C VAL A 396 19.13 19.86 23.31
N GLN A 397 18.45 20.76 24.02
CA GLN A 397 17.89 21.98 23.45
C GLN A 397 18.53 23.23 24.06
N LYS A 398 18.92 24.18 23.20
CA LYS A 398 19.40 25.50 23.61
C LYS A 398 18.23 26.36 24.05
N MET A 399 18.27 26.87 25.28
CA MET A 399 17.26 27.79 25.81
C MET A 399 17.49 29.18 25.20
N GLN A 400 16.47 29.78 24.55
CA GLN A 400 16.51 31.20 24.19
C GLN A 400 16.11 32.03 25.41
N GLY A 401 16.98 32.96 25.82
CA GLY A 401 16.73 33.92 26.90
C GLY A 401 15.87 35.08 26.45
#